data_AF-A0AAX3E5P6-F1
#
_entry.id   AF-A0AAX3E5P6-F1
#
_cell.length_a   1.000
_cell.length_b   1.000
_cell.length_c   1.000
_cell.angle_alpha   90.00
_cell.angle_beta   90.00
_cell.angle_gamma   90.00
#
_symmetry.space_group_name_H-M   'P 1'
#
loop_
_entity.id
_entity.type
_entity.pdbx_description
1 polymer ?
#
loop_
_entity_poly.entity_id
_entity_poly.type
_entity_poly.pdbx_seq_one_letter_code
_entity_poly.pdbx_strand_id
1 'polypeptide(L)' 'MEVRDCNGALLADGDNVSLIKDLKLKGSSTVLKRGTMIRGIRLTDSEDEIEGRTDKIKGLVLRTEFLKKA' A
#
# COMPACT_ATOMS: atom_id res chain seq x y z
N MET A 1 14.42 4.85 9.67
CA MET A 1 13.45 5.51 8.77
C MET A 1 12.08 5.02 9.20
N GLU A 2 11.13 5.93 9.43
CA GLU A 2 9.80 5.58 9.92
C GLU A 2 8.81 5.65 8.76
N VAL A 3 8.29 4.50 8.33
CA VAL A 3 7.25 4.46 7.31
C VAL A 3 5.90 4.67 7.99
N ARG A 4 5.13 5.65 7.52
CA ARG A 4 3.83 6.00 8.11
C ARG A 4 2.74 6.01 7.06
N ASP A 5 1.54 5.62 7.46
CA ASP A 5 0.34 5.69 6.62
C ASP A 5 -0.18 7.14 6.47
N CYS A 6 -1.27 7.33 5.73
CA CYS A 6 -1.86 8.65 5.49
C CYS A 6 -2.37 9.38 6.76
N ASN A 7 -2.52 8.68 7.89
CA ASN A 7 -2.94 9.24 9.18
C ASN A 7 -1.77 9.38 10.16
N GLY A 8 -0.54 9.10 9.72
CA GLY A 8 0.65 9.13 10.57
C GLY A 8 0.86 7.87 11.42
N ALA A 9 0.14 6.78 11.17
CA ALA A 9 0.33 5.53 11.89
C ALA A 9 1.58 4.80 11.38
N LEU A 10 2.42 4.32 12.30
CA LEU A 10 3.60 3.53 11.96
C LEU A 10 3.23 2.20 11.30
N LEU A 11 3.87 1.93 10.17
CA LEU A 11 3.79 0.69 9.43
C LEU A 11 4.99 -0.20 9.73
N ALA A 12 4.75 -1.50 9.80
CA ALA A 12 5.77 -2.53 9.96
C ALA A 12 5.61 -3.64 8.93
N ASP A 13 6.68 -4.38 8.68
CA ASP A 13 6.63 -5.57 7.84
C ASP A 13 5.60 -6.58 8.36
N GLY A 14 4.78 -7.09 7.45
CA GLY A 14 3.68 -8.01 7.75
C GLY A 14 2.34 -7.34 8.07
N ASP A 15 2.29 -6.00 8.21
CA ASP A 15 1.02 -5.28 8.41
C ASP A 15 0.08 -5.45 7.21
N ASN A 16 -1.21 -5.17 7.47
CA ASN A 16 -2.21 -5.03 6.43
C ASN A 16 -2.64 -3.57 6.35
N VAL A 17 -2.81 -3.08 5.12
CA VAL A 17 -3.24 -1.71 4.85
C VAL A 17 -4.37 -1.72 3.82
N SER A 18 -5.13 -0.64 3.76
CA SER A 18 -6.23 -0.46 2.81
C SER A 18 -6.08 0.82 2.04
N LEU A 19 -6.49 0.80 0.77
CA LEU A 19 -6.49 2.00 -0.07
C LEU A 19 -7.55 3.01 0.39
N ILE A 20 -7.16 4.27 0.53
CA ILE A 20 -8.11 5.35 0.87
C ILE A 20 -8.78 5.98 -0.35
N LYS A 21 -8.29 5.69 -1.56
CA LYS A 21 -8.82 6.19 -2.84
C LYS A 21 -8.62 5.16 -3.95
N ASP A 22 -9.27 5.38 -5.08
CA ASP A 22 -9.04 4.59 -6.29
C ASP A 22 -7.66 4.93 -6.87
N LEU A 23 -6.86 3.91 -7.19
CA LEU A 23 -5.55 4.06 -7.82
C LEU A 23 -5.50 3.29 -9.14
N LYS A 24 -5.08 3.96 -10.21
CA LYS A 24 -4.80 3.31 -11.49
C LYS A 24 -3.35 2.81 -11.49
N LEU A 25 -3.16 1.54 -11.82
CA LEU A 25 -1.81 0.99 -11.97
C LEU A 25 -1.16 1.53 -13.25
N LYS A 26 0.08 2.01 -13.14
CA LYS A 26 0.87 2.39 -14.32
C LYS A 26 1.11 1.15 -15.18
N GLY A 27 0.93 1.27 -16.49
CA GLY A 27 1.12 0.16 -17.43
C GLY A 27 -0.03 -0.86 -17.50
N SER A 28 -1.14 -0.64 -16.79
CA SER A 28 -2.33 -1.49 -16.88
C SER A 28 -3.63 -0.67 -16.91
N SER A 29 -4.68 -1.26 -17.48
CA SER A 29 -6.06 -0.73 -17.40
C SER A 29 -6.72 -1.04 -16.06
N THR A 30 -6.04 -1.79 -15.17
CA THR A 30 -6.56 -2.15 -13.85
C THR A 30 -6.57 -0.95 -12.89
N VAL A 31 -7.73 -0.72 -12.28
CA VAL A 31 -7.91 0.23 -11.19
C VAL A 31 -8.07 -0.55 -9.89
N LEU A 32 -7.21 -0.27 -8.90
CA LEU A 32 -7.41 -0.71 -7.53
C LEU A 32 -8.41 0.21 -6.87
N LYS A 33 -9.50 -0.34 -6.36
CA LYS A 33 -10.58 0.44 -5.75
C LYS A 33 -10.25 0.84 -4.33
N ARG A 34 -10.78 1.97 -3.88
CA ARG A 34 -10.82 2.34 -2.46
C ARG A 34 -11.33 1.16 -1.62
N GLY A 35 -10.68 0.92 -0.50
CA GLY A 35 -10.96 -0.22 0.38
C GLY A 35 -10.32 -1.54 -0.05
N THR A 36 -9.61 -1.59 -1.19
CA THR A 36 -8.81 -2.77 -1.53
C THR A 36 -7.76 -2.98 -0.44
N MET A 37 -7.75 -4.18 0.13
CA MET A 37 -6.80 -4.58 1.15
C MET A 37 -5.48 -5.03 0.50
N ILE A 38 -4.37 -4.48 0.99
CA ILE A 38 -3.01 -4.89 0.67
C ILE A 38 -2.50 -5.66 1.87
N ARG A 39 -2.15 -6.93 1.66
CA ARG A 39 -1.84 -7.87 2.76
C ARG A 39 -0.36 -8.18 2.84
N GLY A 40 0.15 -8.27 4.06
CA GLY A 40 1.54 -8.63 4.34
C GLY A 40 2.51 -7.71 3.64
N ILE A 41 2.38 -6.41 3.91
CA ILE A 41 3.26 -5.39 3.33
C ILE A 41 4.71 -5.60 3.76
N ARG A 42 5.63 -5.09 2.97
CA ARG A 42 7.04 -4.96 3.30
C ARG A 42 7.46 -3.51 3.18
N LEU A 43 8.25 -3.06 4.14
CA LEU A 43 8.85 -1.74 4.06
C LEU A 43 9.95 -1.76 3.00
N THR A 44 10.09 -0.67 2.25
CA THR A 44 11.17 -0.49 1.27
C THR A 44 12.24 0.45 1.83
N ASP A 45 13.27 0.75 1.04
CA ASP A 45 14.27 1.77 1.37
C ASP A 45 13.71 3.21 1.33
N SER A 46 12.48 3.41 0.83
CA SER A 46 11.78 4.70 0.77
C SER A 46 10.75 4.83 1.90
N GLU A 47 10.73 5.95 2.62
CA GLU A 47 9.72 6.21 3.66
C GLU A 47 8.29 6.40 3.12
N ASP A 48 8.20 6.79 1.84
CA ASP A 48 6.95 7.04 1.13
C ASP A 48 6.37 5.80 0.44
N GLU A 49 7.05 4.65 0.46
CA GLU A 49 6.68 3.49 -0.34
C GLU A 49 6.65 2.20 0.48
N ILE A 50 5.74 1.31 0.11
CA ILE A 50 5.73 -0.08 0.60
C ILE A 50 5.57 -1.02 -0.58
N GLU A 51 6.06 -2.25 -0.41
CA GLU A 51 5.73 -3.36 -1.29
C GLU A 51 4.59 -4.16 -0.66
N GLY A 52 3.64 -4.62 -1.47
CA GLY A 52 2.57 -5.46 -0.98
C GLY A 52 1.91 -6.28 -2.08
N ARG A 53 0.82 -6.93 -1.70
CA ARG A 53 0.03 -7.76 -2.61
C ARG A 53 -1.46 -7.67 -2.31
N THR A 54 -2.22 -7.77 -3.39
CA THR A 54 -3.67 -8.06 -3.37
C THR A 54 -3.87 -9.55 -3.65
N ASP A 55 -5.12 -10.03 -3.58
CA ASP A 55 -5.47 -11.39 -4.00
C ASP A 55 -5.10 -11.71 -5.45
N LYS A 56 -5.08 -10.71 -6.33
CA LYS A 56 -4.88 -10.91 -7.78
C LYS A 56 -3.48 -10.51 -8.26
N ILE A 57 -2.82 -9.58 -7.57
CA ILE A 57 -1.57 -8.97 -8.03
C ILE A 57 -0.57 -8.97 -6.87
N LYS A 58 0.63 -9.51 -7.12
CA LYS A 58 1.75 -9.58 -6.17
C LYS A 58 2.84 -8.59 -6.57
N GLY A 59 3.64 -8.13 -5.61
CA GLY A 59 4.81 -7.26 -5.87
C GLY A 59 4.41 -5.85 -6.31
N LEU A 60 3.34 -5.30 -5.71
CA LEU A 60 2.91 -3.93 -5.97
C LEU A 60 3.71 -2.99 -5.08
N VAL A 61 4.36 -1.99 -5.66
CA VAL A 61 4.90 -0.84 -4.91
C VAL A 61 3.84 0.26 -4.87
N LEU A 62 3.48 0.70 -3.67
CA LEU A 62 2.41 1.67 -3.42
C LEU A 62 2.91 2.79 -2.51
N ARG A 63 2.46 4.02 -2.78
CA ARG A 63 2.79 5.16 -1.93
C ARG A 63 1.95 5.17 -0.65
N THR A 64 2.60 5.43 0.48
CA THR A 64 2.03 5.37 1.82
C THR A 64 0.96 6.44 2.08
N GLU A 65 1.04 7.59 1.41
CA GLU A 65 0.01 8.64 1.45
C GLU A 65 -1.38 8.19 0.96
N PHE A 66 -1.47 7.07 0.23
CA PHE A 66 -2.74 6.49 -0.25
C PHE A 66 -3.17 5.25 0.54
N LEU A 67 -2.46 4.92 1.61
CA LEU A 67 -2.67 3.75 2.43
C LEU A 67 -3.11 4.15 3.84
N LYS A 68 -3.95 3.32 4.42
CA LYS A 68 -4.37 3.39 5.81
C LYS A 68 -4.13 2.04 6.47
N LYS A 69 -3.49 2.02 7.65
CA LYS A 69 -3.35 0.82 8.46
C LYS A 69 -4.73 0.26 8.83
N ALA A 70 -4.92 -1.03 8.57
CA ALA A 70 -6.18 -1.74 8.76
C ALA A 70 -6.22 -2.45 10.12
#